data_AF-A0A948CCR2-F1
#
_entry.id   AF-A0A948CCR2-F1
#
_cell.length_a   1.000
_cell.length_b   1.000
_cell.length_c   1.000
_cell.angle_alpha   90.00
_cell.angle_beta   90.00
_cell.angle_gamma   90.00
#
_symmetry.space_group_name_H-M   'P 1'
#
loop_
_entity.id
_entity.type
_entity.pdbx_description
1 polymer ?
#
loop_
_entity_poly.entity_id
_entity_poly.type
_entity_poly.pdbx_seq_one_letter_code
_entity_poly.pdbx_strand_id
1 'polypeptide(L)' 'MSLTTETRAELEQIAARYPQKRSGLLPMLHLVQSVEGRVTPEGIETCAEILEISPAEVSGVATFYTMYKRKPV' A
#
# COMPACT_ATOMS: atom_id res chain seq x y z
N MET A 1 -10.48 -9.37 -2.51
CA MET A 1 -11.73 -8.66 -2.88
C MET A 1 -11.27 -7.36 -3.53
N SER A 2 -12.09 -6.63 -4.26
CA SER A 2 -11.63 -5.36 -4.85
C SER A 2 -11.40 -4.33 -3.75
N LEU A 3 -10.36 -3.51 -3.84
CA LEU A 3 -10.15 -2.38 -2.94
C LEU A 3 -11.40 -1.50 -2.96
N THR A 4 -12.05 -1.39 -1.81
CA THR A 4 -13.25 -0.57 -1.67
C THR A 4 -12.88 0.92 -1.65
N THR A 5 -13.83 1.79 -1.98
CA THR A 5 -13.66 3.24 -1.89
C THR A 5 -13.27 3.68 -0.47
N GLU A 6 -13.72 2.97 0.57
CA GLU A 6 -13.34 3.20 1.96
C GLU A 6 -11.84 2.95 2.19
N THR A 7 -11.31 1.83 1.72
CA THR A 7 -9.88 1.52 1.87
C THR A 7 -9.01 2.56 1.18
N ARG A 8 -9.43 3.07 0.01
CA ARG A 8 -8.72 4.17 -0.67
C ARG A 8 -8.70 5.44 0.17
N ALA A 9 -9.83 5.82 0.78
CA ALA A 9 -9.90 6.99 1.65
C ALA A 9 -9.01 6.84 2.90
N GLU A 10 -8.95 5.65 3.49
CA GLU A 10 -8.04 5.37 4.61
C GLU A 10 -6.56 5.48 4.20
N LEU A 11 -6.20 5.00 3.01
CA LEU A 11 -4.86 5.14 2.45
C LEU A 11 -4.47 6.62 2.24
N GLU A 12 -5.39 7.43 1.73
CA GLU A 12 -5.20 8.89 1.58
C GLU A 12 -5.02 9.58 2.93
N GLN A 13 -5.80 9.19 3.95
CA GLN A 13 -5.64 9.69 5.31
C GLN A 13 -4.28 9.30 5.91
N ILE A 14 -3.79 8.09 5.65
CA ILE A 14 -2.46 7.66 6.08
C ILE A 14 -1.40 8.53 5.42
N ALA A 15 -1.48 8.75 4.09
CA ALA A 15 -0.54 9.58 3.36
C ALA A 15 -0.51 11.03 3.88
N ALA A 16 -1.67 11.59 4.22
CA ALA A 16 -1.80 12.96 4.74
C ALA A 16 -1.16 13.18 6.13
N ARG A 17 -0.89 12.12 6.89
CA ARG A 17 -0.21 12.22 8.20
C ARG A 17 1.28 12.53 8.08
N TYR A 18 1.86 12.38 6.89
CA TYR A 18 3.29 12.56 6.68
C TYR A 18 3.57 13.81 5.84
N PRO A 19 4.57 14.64 6.22
CA PRO A 19 4.98 15.79 5.43
C PRO A 19 5.57 15.40 4.07
N GLN A 20 6.12 14.19 3.96
CA GLN A 20 6.55 13.58 2.70
C GLN A 20 5.63 12.40 2.40
N LYS A 21 4.92 12.45 1.27
CA LYS A 21 3.98 11.40 0.85
C LYS A 21 4.61 10.01 0.93
N ARG A 22 5.81 9.84 0.37
CA ARG A 22 6.55 8.57 0.34
C ARG A 22 6.72 7.90 1.71
N SER A 23 6.78 8.66 2.81
CA SER A 23 6.90 8.12 4.16
C SER A 23 5.66 7.33 4.62
N GLY A 24 4.50 7.55 3.98
CA GLY A 24 3.26 6.81 4.23
C GLY A 24 3.25 5.38 3.65
N LEU A 25 4.24 4.98 2.87
CA LEU A 25 4.22 3.71 2.14
C LEU A 25 4.12 2.47 3.02
N LEU A 26 4.92 2.40 4.09
CA LEU A 26 4.93 1.26 5.02
C LEU A 26 3.55 1.05 5.69
N PRO A 27 2.93 2.06 6.33
CA PRO A 27 1.61 1.89 6.93
C PRO A 27 0.51 1.63 5.88
N MET A 28 0.62 2.19 4.68
CA MET A 28 -0.31 1.90 3.58
C MET A 28 -0.26 0.43 3.14
N LEU A 29 0.94 -0.13 2.93
CA LEU A 29 1.11 -1.56 2.62
C LEU A 29 0.58 -2.47 3.74
N HIS A 30 0.69 -2.01 4.99
CA HIS A 30 0.14 -2.70 6.15
C HIS A 30 -1.38 -2.76 6.11
N LEU A 31 -2.04 -1.65 5.77
CA LEU A 31 -3.49 -1.59 5.60
C LEU A 31 -3.96 -2.49 4.45
N VAL A 32 -3.32 -2.40 3.28
CA VAL A 32 -3.62 -3.27 2.12
C VAL A 32 -3.56 -4.74 2.53
N GLN A 33 -2.49 -5.17 3.20
CA GLN A 33 -2.37 -6.54 3.68
C GLN A 33 -3.43 -6.91 4.72
N SER A 34 -3.82 -6.00 5.59
CA SER A 34 -4.86 -6.25 6.60
C SER A 34 -6.23 -6.49 5.97
N VAL A 35 -6.54 -5.78 4.89
CA VAL A 35 -7.83 -5.89 4.17
C VAL A 35 -7.85 -7.10 3.23
N GLU A 36 -6.79 -7.28 2.46
CA GLU A 36 -6.72 -8.31 1.41
C GLU A 36 -6.02 -9.61 1.83
N GLY A 37 -5.53 -9.69 3.08
CA GLY A 37 -4.73 -10.79 3.61
C GLY A 37 -3.31 -10.90 3.04
N ARG A 38 -2.98 -10.07 2.03
CA ARG A 38 -1.69 -9.99 1.34
C ARG A 38 -1.56 -8.65 0.62
N VAL A 39 -0.35 -8.29 0.23
CA VAL A 39 -0.10 -7.18 -0.70
C VAL A 39 -0.42 -7.61 -2.13
N THR A 40 -1.54 -7.11 -2.68
CA THR A 40 -2.02 -7.41 -4.03
C THR A 40 -1.44 -6.42 -5.07
N PRO A 41 -1.42 -6.77 -6.37
CA PRO A 41 -1.05 -5.83 -7.43
C PRO A 41 -1.90 -4.55 -7.43
N GLU A 42 -3.21 -4.69 -7.23
CA GLU A 42 -4.15 -3.56 -7.14
C GLU A 42 -3.81 -2.63 -5.95
N GLY A 43 -3.43 -3.20 -4.80
CA GLY A 43 -2.98 -2.42 -3.65
C GLY A 43 -1.64 -1.71 -3.90
N ILE A 44 -0.74 -2.31 -4.67
CA ILE A 44 0.52 -1.67 -5.11
C ILE A 44 0.22 -0.46 -5.99
N GLU A 45 -0.66 -0.61 -7.00
CA GLU A 45 -1.04 0.48 -7.89
C GLU A 45 -1.73 1.62 -7.13
N THR A 46 -2.68 1.29 -6.25
CA THR A 46 -3.39 2.28 -5.44
C THR A 46 -2.42 3.08 -4.56
N CYS A 47 -1.46 2.42 -3.92
CA CYS A 47 -0.44 3.11 -3.11
C CYS A 47 0.45 4.00 -3.98
N ALA A 48 0.83 3.53 -5.17
CA ALA A 48 1.67 4.28 -6.10
C ALA A 48 0.97 5.57 -6.58
N GLU A 49 -0.32 5.50 -6.90
CA GLU A 49 -1.14 6.65 -7.29
C GLU A 49 -1.23 7.69 -6.18
N ILE A 50 -1.58 7.28 -4.96
CA ILE A 50 -1.77 8.20 -3.82
C ILE A 50 -0.46 8.89 -3.44
N LEU A 51 0.64 8.14 -3.48
CA LEU A 51 1.96 8.64 -3.09
C LEU A 51 2.71 9.33 -4.24
N GLU A 52 2.15 9.33 -5.45
CA GLU A 52 2.76 9.88 -6.67
C GLU A 52 4.16 9.30 -6.96
N ILE A 53 4.31 7.97 -6.79
CA ILE A 53 5.54 7.22 -7.08
C ILE A 53 5.27 6.09 -8.07
N SER A 54 6.32 5.44 -8.55
CA SER A 54 6.14 4.31 -9.48
C SER A 54 5.65 3.04 -8.75
N PRO A 55 4.79 2.21 -9.39
CA PRO A 55 4.44 0.89 -8.87
C PRO A 55 5.66 -0.02 -8.65
N ALA A 56 6.71 0.16 -9.45
CA ALA A 56 7.98 -0.56 -9.29
C ALA A 56 8.66 -0.24 -7.94
N GLU A 57 8.62 1.03 -7.52
CA GLU A 57 9.17 1.45 -6.23
C GLU A 57 8.39 0.83 -5.06
N VAL A 58 7.06 0.87 -5.13
CA VAL A 58 6.16 0.24 -4.14
C VAL A 58 6.40 -1.27 -4.05
N SER A 59 6.48 -1.93 -5.21
CA SER A 59 6.79 -3.35 -5.31
C SER A 59 8.16 -3.69 -4.70
N GLY A 60 9.17 -2.85 -4.96
CA GLY A 60 10.50 -2.99 -4.37
C GLY A 60 10.46 -2.97 -2.84
N VAL A 61 9.75 -2.03 -2.24
CA VAL A 61 9.56 -1.95 -0.78
C VAL A 61 8.80 -3.16 -0.24
N ALA A 62 7.72 -3.58 -0.90
CA ALA A 62 6.96 -4.76 -0.52
C ALA A 62 7.78 -6.06 -0.59
N THR A 63 8.79 -6.14 -1.48
CA THR A 63 9.72 -7.28 -1.53
C THR A 63 10.89 -7.17 -0.56
N PHE A 64 11.28 -5.96 -0.19
CA PHE A 64 12.40 -5.72 0.70
C PHE A 64 12.07 -6.14 2.15
N TYR A 65 10.85 -5.84 2.60
CA TYR A 65 10.40 -6.17 3.95
C TYR A 65 9.66 -7.52 3.98
N THR A 66 10.23 -8.49 4.70
CA THR A 66 9.67 -9.86 4.83
C THR A 66 8.31 -9.94 5.51
N MET A 67 7.90 -8.89 6.23
CA MET A 67 6.59 -8.77 6.87
C MET A 67 5.41 -8.71 5.87
N TYR A 68 5.67 -8.32 4.62
CA TYR A 68 4.64 -8.22 3.59
C TYR A 68 4.57 -9.52 2.78
N LYS A 69 3.44 -10.21 2.91
CA LYS A 69 3.11 -11.42 2.19
C LYS A 69 2.51 -11.05 0.84
N ARG A 70 3.07 -11.61 -0.24
CA ARG A 70 2.56 -11.43 -1.62
C ARG A 70 1.74 -12.63 -2.12
N LYS A 71 1.75 -13.73 -1.37
CA LYS A 71 0.95 -14.92 -1.63
C LYS A 71 0.06 -15.17 -0.41
N PRO A 72 -1.17 -15.67 -0.60
CA PRO A 72 -2.01 -16.09 0.51
C PRO A 72 -1.28 -17.22 1.24
N VAL A 73 -1.37 -17.23 2.57
CA VAL A 73 -0.97 -18.39 3.38
C VAL A 73 -2.14 -19.31 3.59
#